data_AF-A0A166XDG4-F1
#
_entry.id   AF-A0A166XDG4-F1
#
_cell.length_a   1.000
_cell.length_b   1.000
_cell.length_c   1.000
_cell.angle_alpha   90.00
_cell.angle_beta   90.00
_cell.angle_gamma   90.00
#
_symmetry.space_group_name_H-M   'P 1'
#
loop_
_entity.id
_entity.type
_entity.pdbx_description
1 polymer ?
#
loop_
_entity_poly.entity_id
_entity_poly.type
_entity_poly.pdbx_seq_one_letter_code
_entity_poly.pdbx_strand_id
1 'polypeptide(L)'
;MAAEDALSLAECLRNAGRSDVPMATRVHEKLRYERVSLVQKTGFVNRREMHRDMKTITQDGNSPMLQGKWIWSHNPELYAKNNFCAARAAIEAGTDFENTNLPPGHKWESWTMEKELEKEATGVFLQDLKNNGDWGVSP
;
A
#
# COMPACT_ATOMS: atom_id res chain seq x y z
N MET A 1 -6.05 -3.16 6.90
CA MET A 1 -4.73 -3.78 6.68
C MET A 1 -4.59 -5.09 7.44
N ALA A 2 -4.68 -5.13 8.78
CA ALA A 2 -4.53 -6.38 9.54
C ALA A 2 -5.40 -7.57 9.06
N ALA A 3 -6.66 -7.32 8.65
CA ALA A 3 -7.51 -8.34 8.06
C ALA A 3 -6.98 -8.87 6.71
N GLU A 4 -6.45 -7.98 5.85
CA GLU A 4 -5.79 -8.40 4.61
C GLU A 4 -4.53 -9.21 4.89
N ASP A 5 -3.79 -8.85 5.94
CA ASP A 5 -2.56 -9.54 6.31
C ASP A 5 -2.86 -10.97 6.79
N ALA A 6 -3.91 -11.14 7.60
CA ALA A 6 -4.36 -12.46 8.04
C ALA A 6 -4.75 -13.37 6.86
N LEU A 7 -5.54 -12.85 5.91
CA LEU A 7 -5.97 -13.61 4.73
C LEU A 7 -4.79 -13.98 3.81
N SER A 8 -3.91 -13.01 3.54
CA SER A 8 -2.71 -13.23 2.73
C SER A 8 -1.77 -14.25 3.38
N LEU A 9 -1.51 -14.13 4.68
CA LEU A 9 -0.59 -15.03 5.40
C LEU A 9 -1.14 -16.46 5.43
N ALA A 10 -2.44 -16.63 5.70
CA ALA A 10 -3.08 -17.95 5.68
C ALA A 10 -2.93 -18.62 4.31
N GLU A 11 -3.14 -17.87 3.24
CA GLU A 11 -2.99 -18.37 1.87
C GLU A 11 -1.52 -18.68 1.53
N CYS A 12 -0.56 -17.86 1.94
CA CYS A 12 0.86 -18.15 1.78
C CYS A 12 1.27 -19.43 2.53
N LEU A 13 0.78 -19.64 3.76
CA LEU A 13 1.03 -20.86 4.54
C LEU A 13 0.41 -22.09 3.86
N ARG A 14 -0.79 -21.95 3.29
CA ARG A 14 -1.46 -23.02 2.54
C ARG A 14 -0.65 -23.45 1.32
N ASN A 15 -0.09 -22.50 0.56
CA ASN A 15 0.68 -22.79 -0.65
C ASN A 15 2.10 -23.30 -0.36
N ALA A 16 2.76 -22.83 0.72
CA ALA A 16 4.09 -23.31 1.11
C ALA A 16 4.07 -24.72 1.72
N GLY A 17 2.99 -25.05 2.46
CA GLY A 17 2.90 -26.27 3.23
C GLY A 17 3.72 -26.23 4.53
N ARG A 18 3.56 -27.27 5.36
CA ARG A 18 4.15 -27.33 6.72
C ARG A 18 5.68 -27.33 6.73
N SER A 19 6.31 -27.84 5.67
CA SER A 19 7.77 -27.96 5.58
C SER A 19 8.47 -26.63 5.32
N ASP A 20 7.75 -25.60 4.87
CA ASP A 20 8.36 -24.36 4.37
C ASP A 20 7.65 -23.08 4.89
N VAL A 21 7.29 -23.11 6.17
CA VAL A 21 6.72 -21.95 6.89
C VAL A 21 7.59 -20.69 6.76
N PRO A 22 8.94 -20.75 6.85
CA PRO A 22 9.77 -19.56 6.64
C PRO A 22 9.56 -18.91 5.27
N MET A 23 9.49 -19.70 4.18
CA MET A 23 9.23 -19.14 2.85
C MET A 23 7.84 -18.51 2.76
N ALA A 24 6.81 -19.12 3.39
CA ALA A 24 5.48 -18.54 3.45
C ALA A 24 5.49 -17.11 4.04
N THR A 25 6.21 -16.91 5.14
CA THR A 25 6.30 -15.59 5.80
C THR A 25 7.02 -14.55 4.93
N ARG A 26 8.08 -14.95 4.21
CA ARG A 26 8.82 -14.06 3.29
C ARG A 26 8.00 -13.69 2.06
N VAL A 27 7.27 -14.65 1.49
CA VAL A 27 6.35 -14.37 0.38
C VAL A 27 5.25 -13.43 0.84
N HIS A 28 4.65 -13.68 2.01
CA HIS A 28 3.66 -12.79 2.59
C HIS A 28 4.20 -11.36 2.76
N GLU A 29 5.38 -11.20 3.35
CA GLU A 29 6.06 -9.91 3.48
C GLU A 29 6.23 -9.21 2.13
N LYS A 30 6.77 -9.91 1.12
CA LYS A 30 7.00 -9.38 -0.24
C LYS A 30 5.70 -8.89 -0.90
N LEU A 31 4.59 -9.58 -0.69
CA LEU A 31 3.28 -9.24 -1.28
C LEU A 31 2.55 -8.10 -0.52
N ARG A 32 2.91 -7.84 0.73
CA ARG A 32 2.14 -6.97 1.63
C ARG A 32 2.85 -5.67 1.99
N TYR A 33 4.18 -5.70 2.08
CA TYR A 33 4.97 -4.59 2.61
C TYR A 33 4.67 -3.27 1.91
N GLU A 34 4.80 -3.21 0.58
CA GLU A 34 4.61 -1.98 -0.19
C GLU A 34 3.18 -1.44 -0.04
N ARG A 35 2.19 -2.33 -0.11
CA ARG A 35 0.77 -1.95 0.03
C ARG A 35 0.46 -1.41 1.43
N VAL A 36 0.87 -2.11 2.48
CA VAL A 36 0.67 -1.67 3.87
C VAL A 36 1.35 -0.34 4.11
N SER A 37 2.60 -0.21 3.64
CA SER A 37 3.40 1.00 3.77
C SER A 37 2.79 2.18 3.02
N LEU A 38 2.28 2.00 1.80
CA LEU A 38 1.61 3.05 1.05
C LEU A 38 0.30 3.52 1.72
N VAL A 39 -0.49 2.58 2.26
CA VAL A 39 -1.70 2.91 3.02
C VAL A 39 -1.35 3.67 4.31
N GLN A 40 -0.27 3.30 4.99
CA GLN A 40 0.23 4.03 6.16
C GLN A 40 0.64 5.46 5.79
N LYS A 41 1.40 5.65 4.70
CA LYS A 41 1.78 6.98 4.18
C LYS A 41 0.55 7.83 3.87
N THR A 42 -0.48 7.22 3.28
CA THR A 42 -1.76 7.89 2.99
C THR A 42 -2.39 8.44 4.27
N GLY A 43 -2.27 7.73 5.39
CA GLY A 43 -2.74 8.21 6.70
C GLY A 43 -2.03 9.49 7.15
N PHE A 44 -0.70 9.58 6.98
CA PHE A 44 0.07 10.79 7.28
C PHE A 44 -0.36 11.98 6.41
N VAL A 45 -0.46 11.75 5.10
CA VAL A 45 -0.90 12.79 4.14
C VAL A 45 -2.30 13.25 4.50
N ASN A 46 -3.27 12.34 4.66
CA ASN A 46 -4.65 12.73 4.99
C ASN A 46 -4.76 13.46 6.33
N ARG A 47 -4.01 13.03 7.37
CA ARG A 47 -3.98 13.75 8.66
C ARG A 47 -3.47 15.18 8.48
N ARG A 48 -2.39 15.36 7.73
CA ARG A 48 -1.84 16.69 7.39
C ARG A 48 -2.90 17.55 6.70
N GLU A 49 -3.64 17.01 5.74
CA GLU A 49 -4.73 17.72 5.05
C GLU A 49 -5.86 18.16 6.00
N MET A 50 -6.25 17.30 6.93
CA MET A 50 -7.32 17.60 7.89
C MET A 50 -6.95 18.71 8.88
N HIS A 51 -5.65 18.94 9.11
CA HIS A 51 -5.16 20.02 9.96
C HIS A 51 -4.98 21.36 9.22
N ARG A 52 -5.37 21.45 7.94
CA ARG A 52 -5.48 22.73 7.21
C ARG A 52 -6.68 23.55 7.71
N ASP A 53 -6.64 24.86 7.49
CA ASP A 53 -7.78 25.74 7.80
C ASP A 53 -9.03 25.32 7.00
N MET A 54 -10.15 25.11 7.68
CA MET A 54 -11.38 24.57 7.09
C MET A 54 -11.87 25.41 5.89
N LYS A 55 -11.57 26.72 5.88
CA LYS A 55 -11.89 27.62 4.77
C LYS A 55 -11.20 27.21 3.46
N THR A 56 -9.95 26.76 3.50
CA THR A 56 -9.20 26.35 2.30
C THR A 56 -9.72 25.03 1.76
N ILE A 57 -10.06 24.08 2.64
CA ILE A 57 -10.64 22.78 2.27
C ILE A 57 -11.96 22.95 1.50
N THR A 58 -12.84 23.85 1.96
CA THR A 58 -14.13 24.09 1.31
C THR A 58 -14.03 24.81 -0.04
N GLN A 59 -12.98 25.60 -0.26
CA GLN A 59 -12.75 26.31 -1.53
C GLN A 59 -12.17 25.39 -2.61
N ASP A 60 -11.30 24.46 -2.23
CA ASP A 60 -10.62 23.56 -3.18
C ASP A 60 -11.54 22.43 -3.69
N GLY A 61 -12.70 22.21 -3.07
CA GLY A 61 -13.66 21.16 -3.46
C GLY A 61 -13.13 19.73 -3.31
N ASN A 62 -11.90 19.56 -2.84
CA ASN A 62 -11.23 18.28 -2.67
C ASN A 62 -11.67 17.63 -1.35
N SER A 63 -12.23 16.42 -1.44
CA SER A 63 -12.52 15.62 -0.26
C SER A 63 -11.23 14.94 0.24
N PRO A 64 -10.71 15.28 1.43
CA PRO A 64 -9.42 14.79 1.91
C PRO A 64 -9.41 13.31 2.30
N MET A 65 -10.54 12.59 2.16
CA MET A 65 -10.72 11.23 2.71
C MET A 65 -11.13 10.16 1.70
N LEU A 66 -11.28 10.50 0.41
CA LEU A 66 -11.62 9.50 -0.59
C LEU A 66 -10.47 8.51 -0.78
N GLN A 67 -10.67 7.28 -0.29
CA GLN A 67 -9.79 6.15 -0.54
C GLN A 67 -10.02 5.64 -1.96
N GLY A 68 -8.94 5.56 -2.74
CA GLY A 68 -9.00 5.07 -4.11
C GLY A 68 -9.51 3.63 -4.19
N LYS A 69 -10.09 3.29 -5.35
CA LYS A 69 -10.70 1.97 -5.62
C LYS A 69 -9.78 0.80 -5.29
N TRP A 70 -8.50 0.96 -5.62
CA TRP A 70 -7.45 -0.03 -5.37
C TRP A 70 -7.34 -0.47 -3.90
N ILE A 71 -7.82 0.32 -2.93
CA ILE A 71 -7.86 -0.06 -1.52
C ILE A 71 -9.01 -1.04 -1.27
N TRP A 72 -10.27 -0.60 -1.49
CA TRP A 72 -11.46 -1.36 -1.10
C TRP A 72 -11.86 -2.47 -2.06
N SER A 73 -11.38 -2.45 -3.32
CA SER A 73 -11.66 -3.51 -4.30
C SER A 73 -10.62 -4.64 -4.30
N HIS A 74 -9.63 -4.59 -3.39
CA HIS A 74 -8.56 -5.57 -3.35
C HIS A 74 -9.00 -6.87 -2.67
N ASN A 75 -8.71 -8.00 -3.31
CA ASN A 75 -8.85 -9.32 -2.69
C ASN A 75 -7.46 -9.87 -2.32
N PRO A 76 -7.06 -9.82 -1.04
CA PRO A 76 -5.72 -10.21 -0.60
C PRO A 76 -5.46 -11.71 -0.67
N GLU A 77 -6.49 -12.54 -0.46
CA GLU A 77 -6.39 -14.00 -0.55
C GLU A 77 -6.12 -14.40 -2.01
N LEU A 78 -6.96 -13.93 -2.94
CA LEU A 78 -6.79 -14.22 -4.36
C LEU A 78 -5.47 -13.69 -4.90
N TYR A 79 -5.05 -12.50 -4.45
CA TYR A 79 -3.75 -11.94 -4.83
C TYR A 79 -2.59 -12.82 -4.34
N ALA A 80 -2.62 -13.28 -3.09
CA ALA A 80 -1.61 -14.17 -2.55
C ALA A 80 -1.57 -15.50 -3.32
N LYS A 81 -2.73 -16.11 -3.58
CA LYS A 81 -2.85 -17.34 -4.36
C LYS A 81 -2.20 -17.22 -5.74
N ASN A 82 -2.53 -16.16 -6.47
CA ASN A 82 -2.10 -15.99 -7.85
C ASN A 82 -0.61 -15.64 -7.97
N ASN A 83 -0.05 -14.97 -6.96
CA ASN A 83 1.32 -14.45 -7.02
C ASN A 83 2.34 -15.26 -6.20
N PHE A 84 1.90 -16.26 -5.41
CA PHE A 84 2.77 -17.00 -4.51
C PHE A 84 4.02 -17.57 -5.20
N CYS A 85 3.83 -18.31 -6.30
CA CYS A 85 4.93 -18.95 -7.02
C CYS A 85 5.91 -17.94 -7.61
N ALA A 86 5.41 -16.84 -8.18
CA ALA A 86 6.24 -15.80 -8.77
C ALA A 86 7.05 -15.04 -7.70
N ALA A 87 6.41 -14.69 -6.58
CA ALA A 87 7.08 -14.03 -5.46
C ALA A 87 8.13 -14.95 -4.80
N ARG A 88 7.82 -16.25 -4.65
CA ARG A 88 8.78 -17.25 -4.18
C ARG A 88 9.99 -17.33 -5.10
N ALA A 89 9.78 -17.46 -6.40
CA ALA A 89 10.86 -17.53 -7.38
C ALA A 89 11.75 -16.27 -7.33
N ALA A 90 11.15 -15.09 -7.17
CA ALA A 90 11.89 -13.84 -7.01
C ALA A 90 12.73 -13.82 -5.72
N ILE A 91 12.20 -14.35 -4.61
CA ILE A 91 12.95 -14.47 -3.35
C ILE A 91 14.14 -15.45 -3.50
N GLU A 92 13.92 -16.61 -4.12
CA GLU A 92 14.95 -17.63 -4.31
C GLU A 92 16.05 -17.16 -5.29
N ALA A 93 15.68 -16.42 -6.33
CA ALA A 93 16.61 -15.86 -7.30
C ALA A 93 17.27 -14.54 -6.84
N GLY A 94 16.79 -13.93 -5.75
CA GLY A 94 17.24 -12.61 -5.30
C GLY A 94 16.87 -11.48 -6.26
N THR A 95 15.77 -11.63 -7.01
CA THR A 95 15.31 -10.62 -7.98
C THR A 95 14.13 -9.81 -7.43
N ASP A 96 13.82 -8.73 -8.14
CA ASP A 96 12.67 -7.91 -7.83
C ASP A 96 11.35 -8.61 -8.17
N PHE A 97 10.29 -8.21 -7.48
CA PHE A 97 8.91 -8.61 -7.73
C PHE A 97 8.06 -7.35 -7.71
N GLU A 98 7.43 -7.01 -8.84
CA GLU A 98 6.59 -5.80 -8.95
C GLU A 98 5.18 -6.12 -8.47
N ASN A 99 4.75 -5.46 -7.38
CA ASN A 99 3.40 -5.62 -6.87
C ASN A 99 2.37 -4.91 -7.76
N THR A 100 1.24 -5.56 -8.00
CA THR A 100 0.10 -5.01 -8.75
C THR A 100 -1.11 -4.69 -7.84
N ASN A 101 -0.92 -4.75 -6.52
CA ASN A 101 -1.93 -4.40 -5.51
C ASN A 101 -1.80 -2.96 -4.97
N LEU A 102 -1.07 -2.12 -5.70
CA LEU A 102 -0.90 -0.68 -5.50
C LEU A 102 -1.90 0.10 -6.40
N PRO A 103 -1.99 1.44 -6.33
CA PRO A 103 -2.77 2.19 -7.31
C PRO A 103 -2.30 1.83 -8.74
N PRO A 104 -3.20 1.65 -9.73
CA PRO A 104 -2.80 1.32 -11.09
C PRO A 104 -1.76 2.30 -11.65
N GLY A 105 -0.67 1.79 -12.22
CA GLY A 105 0.43 2.62 -12.73
C GLY A 105 1.33 3.25 -11.66
N HIS A 106 1.07 3.01 -10.37
CA HIS A 106 1.92 3.48 -9.28
C HIS A 106 3.31 2.87 -9.37
N LYS A 107 4.33 3.71 -9.20
CA LYS A 107 5.72 3.30 -9.07
C LYS A 107 6.14 3.40 -7.62
N TRP A 108 6.56 2.27 -7.05
CA TRP A 108 6.92 2.21 -5.64
C TRP A 108 8.09 3.15 -5.32
N GLU A 109 7.90 3.96 -4.28
CA GLU A 109 8.90 4.86 -3.74
C GLU A 109 9.00 4.63 -2.23
N SER A 110 10.20 4.32 -1.75
CA SER A 110 10.43 4.19 -0.31
C SER A 110 10.24 5.54 0.38
N TRP A 111 9.67 5.48 1.58
CA TRP A 111 9.43 6.65 2.42
C TRP A 111 9.72 6.29 3.86
N THR A 112 9.89 7.31 4.70
CA THR A 112 10.05 7.14 6.14
C THR A 112 9.15 8.10 6.88
N MET A 113 8.80 7.73 8.11
CA MET A 113 7.98 8.58 8.98
C MET A 113 8.67 9.92 9.24
N GLU A 114 9.98 9.92 9.44
CA GLU A 114 10.79 11.11 9.70
C GLU A 114 10.64 12.14 8.58
N LYS A 115 10.75 11.69 7.30
CA LYS A 115 10.60 12.57 6.14
C LYS A 115 9.18 13.16 6.03
N GLU A 116 8.15 12.39 6.36
CA GLU A 116 6.78 12.90 6.34
C GLU A 116 6.49 13.88 7.48
N LEU A 117 7.08 13.66 8.66
CA LEU A 117 7.02 14.60 9.79
C LEU A 117 7.80 15.90 9.50
N GLU A 118 8.96 15.82 8.85
CA GLU A 118 9.71 17.00 8.39
C GLU A 118 8.88 17.82 7.40
N LYS A 119 8.22 17.19 6.43
CA LYS A 119 7.29 17.86 5.51
C LYS A 119 6.16 18.57 6.27
N GLU A 120 5.54 17.90 7.25
CA GLU A 120 4.50 18.49 8.10
C GLU A 120 5.02 19.75 8.84
N ALA A 121 6.24 19.70 9.37
CA ALA A 121 6.86 20.83 10.07
C ALA A 121 7.15 22.05 9.16
N THR A 122 7.38 21.84 7.86
CA THR A 122 7.54 22.95 6.90
C THR A 122 6.24 23.67 6.55
N GLY A 123 5.08 23.10 6.90
CA GLY A 123 3.76 23.66 6.56
C GLY A 123 3.44 23.62 5.07
N VAL A 124 4.22 22.88 4.26
CA VAL A 124 3.97 22.72 2.83
C VAL A 124 3.02 21.56 2.60
N PHE A 125 1.91 21.90 1.97
CA PHE A 125 0.70 21.11 1.90
C PHE A 125 0.51 20.63 0.46
N LEU A 126 1.28 19.62 0.05
CA LEU A 126 1.23 19.04 -1.29
C LEU A 126 0.49 17.69 -1.28
N GLN A 127 -0.35 17.46 -2.29
CA GLN A 127 -0.92 16.15 -2.63
C GLN A 127 0.07 15.35 -3.49
N ASP A 128 1.35 15.41 -3.13
CA ASP A 128 2.46 14.78 -3.85
C ASP A 128 2.23 13.28 -4.07
N LEU A 129 1.66 12.61 -3.07
CA LEU A 129 1.38 11.18 -3.12
C LEU A 129 0.41 10.77 -4.24
N LYS A 130 -0.62 11.59 -4.53
CA LYS A 130 -1.68 11.25 -5.48
C LYS A 130 -1.30 11.50 -6.94
N ASN A 131 -0.12 12.07 -7.19
CA ASN A 131 0.41 12.28 -8.54
C ASN A 131 1.04 11.01 -9.14
N ASN A 132 1.16 9.94 -8.36
CA ASN A 132 1.79 8.68 -8.76
C ASN A 132 0.77 7.53 -8.77
N GLY A 133 0.35 7.12 -9.97
CA GLY A 133 -0.68 6.10 -10.20
C GLY A 133 -2.12 6.64 -10.17
N ASP A 134 -3.08 5.77 -10.39
CA ASP A 134 -4.51 6.08 -10.41
C ASP A 134 -5.17 5.91 -9.02
N TRP A 135 -5.54 7.04 -8.43
CA TRP A 135 -6.20 7.12 -7.12
C TRP A 135 -7.72 7.30 -7.22
N GLY A 136 -8.29 7.14 -8.42
CA GLY A 136 -9.71 7.31 -8.68
C GLY A 136 -10.60 6.31 -7.94
N VAL A 137 -11.89 6.65 -7.88
CA VAL A 137 -12.95 5.80 -7.29
C VAL A 137 -13.93 5.26 -8.33
N SER A 138 -13.74 5.62 -9.60
CA SER A 138 -14.61 5.20 -10.69
C SER A 138 -14.52 3.68 -10.95
N PRO A 139 -15.64 3.02 -11.30
CA PRO A 139 -15.67 1.61 -11.69
C PRO A 139 -14.78 1.28 -12.88
#